data_AF-A0A368BUL4-F1
#
_entry.id   AF-A0A368BUL4-F1
#
_cell.length_a   1.000
_cell.length_b   1.000
_cell.length_c   1.000
_cell.angle_alpha   90.00
_cell.angle_beta   90.00
_cell.angle_gamma   90.00
#
_symmetry.space_group_name_H-M   'P 1'
#
loop_
_entity.id
_entity.type
_entity.pdbx_description
1 polymer ?
#
loop_
_entity_poly.entity_id
_entity_poly.type
_entity_poly.pdbx_seq_one_letter_code
_entity_poly.pdbx_strand_id
1 'polypeptide(L)'
;MTARPKYTPVQIVFAIIVGLSLSSIVYFSTISPDSQKQRATEETVVLEAEKLFFILLELPDSSEIISPINENRDVGKTYIYPTVNGGWQVSGYFRRSQLEGWNPWLMNLDENINVIELKVQSRKESFSENISSKSNITIMPIQ
;
A
#
# COMPACT_ATOMS: atom_id res chain seq x y z
N MET A 1 10.21 -18.65 -57.82
CA MET A 1 10.05 -19.13 -56.43
C MET A 1 9.10 -18.19 -55.70
N THR A 2 7.82 -18.55 -55.59
CA THR A 2 6.85 -17.78 -54.79
C THR A 2 6.92 -18.26 -53.35
N ALA A 3 7.32 -17.37 -52.43
CA ALA A 3 7.37 -17.67 -51.01
C ALA A 3 5.96 -18.02 -50.51
N ARG A 4 5.79 -19.22 -49.93
CA ARG A 4 4.52 -19.59 -49.30
C ARG A 4 4.27 -18.67 -48.10
N PRO A 5 3.05 -18.14 -47.93
CA PRO A 5 2.74 -17.32 -46.77
C PRO A 5 2.96 -18.13 -45.48
N LYS A 6 3.66 -17.55 -44.51
CA LYS A 6 4.03 -18.20 -43.23
C LYS A 6 2.82 -18.59 -42.37
N TYR A 7 1.66 -17.97 -42.62
CA TYR A 7 0.42 -18.21 -41.88
C TYR A 7 -0.77 -18.29 -42.83
N THR A 8 -1.74 -19.14 -42.49
CA THR A 8 -2.99 -19.28 -43.22
C THR A 8 -3.99 -18.19 -42.81
N PRO A 9 -4.93 -17.80 -43.68
CA PRO A 9 -5.99 -16.84 -43.34
C PRO A 9 -6.78 -17.24 -42.08
N VAL A 10 -7.00 -18.54 -41.86
CA VAL A 10 -7.69 -19.07 -40.66
C VAL A 10 -6.90 -18.77 -39.38
N GLN A 11 -5.57 -18.92 -39.41
CA GLN A 11 -4.71 -18.60 -38.26
C GLN A 11 -4.73 -17.10 -37.94
N ILE A 12 -4.79 -16.25 -38.97
CA ILE A 12 -4.88 -14.80 -38.80
C ILE A 12 -6.22 -14.44 -38.13
N VAL A 13 -7.34 -14.97 -38.65
CA VAL A 13 -8.68 -14.74 -38.08
C VAL A 13 -8.76 -15.25 -36.64
N PHE A 14 -8.25 -16.45 -36.37
CA PHE A 14 -8.21 -17.01 -35.03
C PHE A 14 -7.40 -16.13 -34.06
N ALA A 15 -6.21 -15.68 -34.47
CA ALA A 15 -5.38 -14.81 -33.65
C ALA A 15 -6.07 -13.47 -33.34
N ILE A 16 -6.78 -12.89 -34.31
CA ILE A 16 -7.55 -11.66 -34.11
C ILE A 16 -8.68 -11.89 -33.09
N ILE A 17 -9.44 -12.97 -33.22
CA ILE A 17 -10.55 -13.28 -32.30
C ILE A 17 -10.01 -13.48 -30.89
N VAL A 18 -8.97 -14.30 -30.71
CA VAL A 18 -8.37 -14.56 -29.39
C VAL A 18 -7.79 -13.28 -28.78
N GLY A 19 -7.10 -12.47 -29.58
CA GLY A 19 -6.55 -11.19 -29.13
C GLY A 19 -7.64 -10.22 -28.66
N LEU A 20 -8.73 -10.09 -29.41
CA LEU A 20 -9.87 -9.25 -29.03
C LEU A 20 -10.56 -9.79 -27.77
N SER A 21 -10.79 -11.10 -27.66
CA SER A 21 -11.41 -11.71 -26.48
C SER A 21 -10.56 -11.49 -25.22
N LEU A 22 -9.25 -11.74 -25.28
CA LEU A 22 -8.35 -11.51 -24.15
C LEU A 22 -8.31 -10.03 -23.75
N SER A 23 -8.22 -9.13 -24.73
CA SER A 23 -8.23 -7.68 -24.49
C SER A 23 -9.53 -7.24 -23.81
N SER A 24 -10.69 -7.74 -24.25
CA SER A 24 -11.98 -7.40 -23.65
C SER A 24 -12.09 -7.93 -22.21
N ILE A 25 -11.66 -9.15 -21.94
CA ILE A 25 -11.67 -9.72 -20.59
C ILE A 25 -10.85 -8.87 -19.63
N VAL A 26 -9.62 -8.50 -20.02
CA VAL A 26 -8.73 -7.65 -19.21
C VAL A 26 -9.32 -6.25 -19.00
N TYR A 27 -9.93 -5.67 -20.04
CA TYR A 27 -10.58 -4.37 -19.95
C TYR A 27 -11.75 -4.38 -18.94
N PHE A 28 -12.67 -5.34 -19.06
CA PHE A 28 -13.81 -5.45 -18.16
C PHE A 28 -13.43 -5.82 -16.73
N SER A 29 -12.38 -6.64 -16.52
CA SER A 29 -11.89 -6.93 -15.17
C SER A 29 -11.31 -5.69 -14.49
N THR A 30 -10.62 -4.83 -15.26
CA THR A 30 -9.98 -3.63 -14.72
C THR A 30 -11.01 -2.54 -14.37
N ILE A 31 -12.08 -2.43 -15.16
CA ILE A 31 -13.10 -1.37 -15.03
C ILE A 31 -14.32 -1.86 -14.24
N SER A 32 -14.31 -3.10 -13.74
CA SER A 32 -15.39 -3.62 -12.93
C SER A 32 -15.66 -2.68 -11.74
N PRO A 33 -16.93 -2.35 -11.43
CA PRO A 33 -17.26 -1.39 -10.37
C PRO A 33 -16.77 -1.84 -8.99
N ASP A 34 -16.58 -3.15 -8.79
CA ASP A 34 -16.11 -3.72 -7.53
C ASP A 34 -14.63 -3.40 -7.28
N SER A 35 -13.77 -3.43 -8.30
CA SER A 35 -12.35 -3.07 -8.16
C SER A 35 -12.16 -1.58 -7.84
N GLN A 36 -13.00 -0.71 -8.42
CA GLN A 36 -12.96 0.72 -8.13
C GLN A 36 -13.44 1.04 -6.72
N LYS A 37 -14.51 0.37 -6.26
CA LYS A 37 -15.00 0.51 -4.87
C LYS A 37 -13.94 0.06 -3.87
N GLN A 38 -13.32 -1.11 -4.11
CA GLN A 38 -12.27 -1.61 -3.24
C GLN A 38 -11.10 -0.62 -3.16
N ARG A 39 -10.65 -0.10 -4.30
CA ARG A 39 -9.58 0.90 -4.32
C ARG A 39 -9.93 2.17 -3.55
N ALA A 40 -11.15 2.68 -3.71
CA ALA A 40 -11.60 3.86 -2.95
C ALA A 40 -11.62 3.60 -1.43
N THR A 41 -12.01 2.39 -1.02
CA THR A 41 -11.94 1.96 0.39
C THR A 41 -10.50 1.87 0.87
N GLU A 42 -9.61 1.24 0.11
CA GLU A 42 -8.18 1.13 0.44
C GLU A 42 -7.54 2.51 0.57
N GLU A 43 -7.81 3.43 -0.38
CA GLU A 43 -7.32 4.80 -0.34
C GLU A 43 -7.81 5.54 0.91
N THR A 44 -9.09 5.37 1.27
CA THR A 44 -9.65 5.98 2.49
C THR A 44 -8.96 5.43 3.74
N VAL A 45 -8.76 4.12 3.81
CA VAL A 45 -8.10 3.46 4.96
C VAL A 45 -6.66 3.93 5.10
N VAL A 46 -5.89 4.03 4.02
CA VAL A 46 -4.51 4.51 4.09
C VAL A 46 -4.46 5.96 4.54
N LEU A 47 -5.32 6.84 4.01
CA LEU A 47 -5.35 8.25 4.42
C LEU A 47 -5.71 8.42 5.90
N GLU A 48 -6.65 7.62 6.43
CA GLU A 48 -6.95 7.63 7.86
C GLU A 48 -5.80 7.05 8.70
N ALA A 49 -5.16 5.98 8.23
CA ALA A 49 -3.98 5.40 8.89
C ALA A 49 -2.82 6.41 8.98
N GLU A 50 -2.57 7.18 7.92
CA GLU A 50 -1.57 8.26 7.92
C GLU A 50 -1.90 9.32 8.96
N LYS A 51 -3.14 9.83 9.00
CA LYS A 51 -3.56 10.81 10.01
C LYS A 51 -3.36 10.26 11.42
N LEU A 52 -3.83 9.05 11.68
CA LEU A 52 -3.67 8.37 12.98
C LEU A 52 -2.19 8.21 13.33
N PHE A 53 -1.34 7.89 12.35
CA PHE A 53 0.10 7.75 12.55
C PHE A 53 0.75 9.05 13.04
N PHE A 54 0.47 10.17 12.37
CA PHE A 54 0.97 11.49 12.78
C PHE A 54 0.47 11.89 14.17
N ILE A 55 -0.81 11.66 14.46
CA ILE A 55 -1.43 11.99 15.76
C ILE A 55 -0.86 11.13 16.88
N LEU A 56 -0.74 9.81 16.68
CA LEU A 56 -0.31 8.87 17.72
C LEU A 56 1.14 9.07 18.14
N LEU A 57 1.98 9.44 17.18
CA LEU A 57 3.43 9.59 17.36
C LEU A 57 3.87 11.05 17.56
N GLU A 58 2.91 11.99 17.61
CA GLU A 58 3.15 13.43 17.79
C GLU A 58 4.25 13.93 16.84
N LEU A 59 4.17 13.53 15.56
CA LEU A 59 5.20 13.83 14.58
C LEU A 59 5.15 15.32 14.18
N PRO A 60 6.31 15.97 13.99
CA PRO A 60 6.34 17.33 13.48
C PRO A 60 5.84 17.39 12.03
N ASP A 61 5.30 18.55 11.64
CA ASP A 61 4.81 18.81 10.27
C ASP A 61 5.89 18.66 9.18
N SER A 62 7.17 18.71 9.57
CA SER A 62 8.31 18.44 8.67
C SER A 62 8.52 16.96 8.37
N SER A 63 7.78 16.07 9.03
CA SER A 63 7.91 14.63 8.83
C SER A 63 7.29 14.23 7.51
N GLU A 64 7.91 13.26 6.85
CA GLU A 64 7.42 12.72 5.58
C GLU A 64 7.02 11.27 5.76
N ILE A 65 5.99 10.85 5.03
CA ILE A 65 5.47 9.50 5.02
C ILE A 65 5.41 8.97 3.58
N ILE A 66 5.78 7.70 3.42
CA ILE A 66 5.56 6.90 2.23
C ILE A 66 4.56 5.83 2.60
N SER A 67 3.51 5.71 1.81
CA SER A 67 2.38 4.82 2.05
C SER A 67 2.01 4.08 0.77
N PRO A 68 1.09 3.09 0.85
CA PRO A 68 0.66 2.32 -0.32
C PRO A 68 0.02 3.16 -1.43
N ILE A 69 -0.52 4.34 -1.13
CA ILE A 69 -1.08 5.24 -2.16
C ILE A 69 0.04 6.00 -2.88
N ASN A 70 1.07 6.43 -2.15
CA ASN A 70 2.19 7.21 -2.65
C ASN A 70 3.50 6.44 -2.48
N GLU A 71 3.61 5.33 -3.19
CA GLU A 71 4.76 4.43 -3.07
C GLU A 71 6.04 5.07 -3.60
N ASN A 72 7.15 4.83 -2.90
CA ASN A 72 8.50 5.13 -3.39
C ASN A 72 9.37 3.87 -3.35
N ARG A 73 9.60 3.29 -4.53
CA ARG A 73 10.34 2.03 -4.70
C ARG A 73 11.80 2.11 -4.27
N ASP A 74 12.39 3.31 -4.25
CA ASP A 74 13.78 3.51 -3.82
C ASP A 74 13.91 3.38 -2.29
N VAL A 75 12.82 3.56 -1.55
CA VAL A 75 12.79 3.45 -0.08
C VAL A 75 12.43 2.05 0.37
N GLY A 76 11.39 1.47 -0.23
CA GLY A 76 10.94 0.14 0.13
C GLY A 76 9.54 -0.16 -0.37
N LYS A 77 9.06 -1.36 -0.06
CA LYS A 77 7.71 -1.79 -0.45
C LYS A 77 6.73 -1.46 0.67
N THR A 78 5.60 -0.89 0.28
CA THR A 78 4.48 -0.58 1.15
C THR A 78 3.28 -1.43 0.76
N TYR A 79 2.43 -1.74 1.72
CA TYR A 79 1.29 -2.63 1.53
C TYR A 79 0.10 -2.16 2.35
N ILE A 80 -1.08 -2.29 1.76
CA ILE A 80 -2.37 -2.33 2.45
C ILE A 80 -2.97 -3.72 2.24
N TYR A 81 -3.51 -4.31 3.30
CA TYR A 81 -4.10 -5.63 3.23
C TYR A 81 -5.31 -5.76 4.18
N PRO A 82 -6.46 -6.28 3.70
CA PRO A 82 -7.59 -6.57 4.56
C PRO A 82 -7.29 -7.79 5.45
N THR A 83 -7.53 -7.68 6.74
CA THR A 83 -7.33 -8.77 7.70
C THR A 83 -8.53 -9.72 7.71
N VAL A 84 -8.33 -10.94 8.21
CA VAL A 84 -9.38 -11.96 8.33
C VAL A 84 -10.55 -11.54 9.23
N ASN A 85 -10.33 -10.59 10.13
CA ASN A 85 -11.32 -10.08 11.08
C ASN A 85 -12.04 -8.82 10.58
N GLY A 86 -11.92 -8.48 9.30
CA GLY A 86 -12.56 -7.28 8.72
C GLY A 86 -11.83 -5.96 8.96
N GLY A 87 -10.74 -5.96 9.73
CA GLY A 87 -9.84 -4.82 9.89
C GLY A 87 -8.81 -4.71 8.77
N TRP A 88 -7.83 -3.82 8.94
CA TRP A 88 -6.82 -3.53 7.92
C TRP A 88 -5.41 -3.55 8.49
N GLN A 89 -4.45 -3.96 7.66
CA GLN A 89 -3.04 -3.79 7.94
C GLN A 89 -2.46 -2.82 6.92
N VAL A 90 -1.83 -1.75 7.41
CA VAL A 90 -1.21 -0.71 6.58
C VAL A 90 0.25 -0.60 6.97
N SER A 91 1.13 -0.61 5.98
CA SER A 91 2.57 -0.45 6.16
C SER A 91 3.10 0.72 5.37
N GLY A 92 4.17 1.32 5.86
CA GLY A 92 4.78 2.46 5.23
C GLY A 92 6.20 2.70 5.72
N TYR A 93 6.76 3.82 5.26
CA TYR A 93 8.00 4.35 5.77
C TYR A 93 7.78 5.80 6.21
N PHE A 94 8.52 6.24 7.22
CA PHE A 94 8.49 7.63 7.66
C PHE A 94 9.90 8.13 7.95
N ARG A 95 10.08 9.45 7.92
CA ARG A 95 11.26 10.14 8.42
C ARG A 95 10.83 11.45 9.08
N ARG A 96 11.46 11.85 10.19
CA ARG A 96 11.08 13.09 10.89
C ARG A 96 11.65 14.34 10.20
N SER A 97 12.74 14.17 9.48
CA SER A 97 13.39 15.20 8.68
C SER A 97 14.13 14.59 7.50
N GLN A 98 14.52 15.42 6.53
CA GLN A 98 15.29 14.99 5.36
C GLN A 98 16.71 14.51 5.68
N LEU A 99 17.20 14.80 6.89
CA LEU A 99 18.51 14.35 7.38
C LEU A 99 18.45 12.95 7.99
N GLU A 100 17.25 12.44 8.28
CA GLU A 100 17.04 11.10 8.81
C GLU A 100 16.79 10.09 7.69
N GLY A 101 17.24 8.86 7.94
CA GLY A 101 16.89 7.72 7.10
C GLY A 101 15.39 7.39 7.19
N TRP A 102 14.89 6.72 6.16
CA TRP A 102 13.54 6.18 6.16
C TRP A 102 13.43 5.01 7.13
N ASN A 103 12.38 5.03 7.93
CA ASN A 103 12.12 4.06 8.97
C ASN A 103 10.79 3.35 8.69
N PRO A 104 10.72 2.01 8.71
CA PRO A 104 9.48 1.30 8.46
C PRO A 104 8.50 1.43 9.63
N TRP A 105 7.21 1.41 9.30
CA TRP A 105 6.12 1.28 10.25
C TRP A 105 5.04 0.33 9.72
N LEU A 106 4.28 -0.24 10.67
CA LEU A 106 3.18 -1.15 10.42
C LEU A 106 2.05 -0.87 11.41
N MET A 107 0.86 -0.62 10.90
CA MET A 107 -0.34 -0.37 11.69
C MET A 107 -1.39 -1.45 11.42
N ASN A 108 -1.94 -2.00 12.50
CA ASN A 108 -3.10 -2.89 12.48
C ASN A 108 -4.32 -2.10 12.97
N LEU A 109 -5.36 -2.10 12.15
CA LEU A 109 -6.63 -1.41 12.35
C LEU A 109 -7.74 -2.44 12.52
N ASP A 110 -8.71 -2.16 13.37
CA ASP A 110 -9.95 -2.94 13.43
C ASP A 110 -10.91 -2.58 12.26
N GLU A 111 -12.07 -3.22 12.23
CA GLU A 111 -13.13 -2.96 11.23
C GLU A 111 -13.66 -1.51 11.26
N ASN A 112 -13.46 -0.79 12.37
CA ASN A 112 -13.88 0.59 12.58
C ASN A 112 -12.72 1.59 12.41
N ILE A 113 -11.57 1.15 11.87
CA ILE A 113 -10.37 1.97 11.66
C ILE A 113 -9.75 2.46 13.00
N ASN A 114 -10.00 1.77 14.11
CA ASN A 114 -9.29 2.03 15.36
C ASN A 114 -7.95 1.29 15.38
N VAL A 115 -6.93 1.92 15.95
CA VAL A 115 -5.59 1.33 16.07
C VAL A 115 -5.58 0.23 17.13
N ILE A 116 -5.43 -1.01 16.67
CA ILE A 116 -5.17 -2.18 17.51
C ILE A 116 -3.70 -2.18 17.93
N GLU A 117 -2.79 -1.97 16.96
CA GLU A 117 -1.35 -2.05 17.17
C GLU A 117 -0.62 -1.17 16.15
N LEU A 118 0.40 -0.44 16.61
CA LEU A 118 1.32 0.32 15.79
C LEU A 118 2.76 -0.12 16.11
N LYS A 119 3.46 -0.63 15.11
CA LYS A 119 4.89 -0.95 15.19
C LYS A 119 5.69 0.04 14.38
N VAL A 120 6.76 0.55 14.96
CA VAL A 120 7.61 1.57 14.33
C VAL A 120 9.06 1.20 14.60
N GLN A 121 9.89 1.19 13.57
CA GLN A 121 11.33 1.06 13.79
C GLN A 121 11.94 2.44 13.96
N SER A 122 12.50 2.77 15.12
CA SER A 122 13.10 4.09 15.36
C SER A 122 13.89 4.11 16.67
N ARG A 123 14.55 5.23 16.96
CA ARG A 123 15.20 5.46 18.25
C ARG A 123 14.14 5.79 19.29
N LYS A 124 14.14 5.07 20.41
CA LYS A 124 13.13 5.26 21.47
C LYS A 124 13.22 6.66 22.08
N GLU A 125 14.41 7.25 22.13
CA GLU A 125 14.61 8.61 22.66
C GLU A 125 13.99 9.70 21.79
N SER A 126 13.61 9.39 20.53
CA SER A 126 12.96 10.33 19.63
C SER A 126 11.46 10.52 19.90
N PHE A 127 10.89 9.78 20.85
CA PHE A 127 9.47 9.84 21.20
C PHE A 127 9.30 10.24 22.66
N SER A 128 8.19 10.90 22.98
CA SER A 128 7.85 11.23 24.36
C SER A 128 7.61 9.95 25.18
N GLU A 129 7.80 10.06 26.50
CA GLU A 129 7.55 8.94 27.43
C GLU A 129 6.09 8.49 27.39
N ASN A 130 5.16 9.42 27.10
CA ASN A 130 3.74 9.15 26.89
C ASN A 130 3.49 8.22 25.70
N ILE A 131 4.24 8.37 24.59
CA ILE A 131 4.13 7.49 23.43
C ILE A 131 4.74 6.12 23.75
N SER A 132 5.91 6.13 24.39
CA SER A 132 6.67 4.91 24.73
C SER A 132 5.97 4.00 25.74
N SER A 133 4.99 4.52 26.49
CA SER A 133 4.22 3.79 27.50
C SER A 133 2.87 3.27 27.00
N LYS A 134 2.43 3.65 25.80
CA LYS A 134 1.18 3.15 25.20
C LYS A 134 1.31 1.67 24.87
N SER A 135 0.39 0.85 25.37
CA SER A 135 0.40 -0.61 25.18
C SER A 135 0.19 -1.04 23.72
N ASN A 136 -0.44 -0.20 22.91
CA ASN A 136 -0.69 -0.45 21.49
C ASN A 136 0.40 0.13 20.58
N ILE A 137 1.48 0.72 21.10
CA ILE A 137 2.60 1.24 20.31
C ILE A 137 3.88 0.51 20.69
N THR A 138 4.52 -0.12 19.70
CA THR A 138 5.80 -0.82 19.86
C THR A 138 6.88 -0.11 19.04
N ILE A 139 7.88 0.44 19.72
CA ILE A 139 9.06 1.04 19.08
C ILE A 139 10.17 -0.02 19.04
N MET A 140 10.50 -0.49 17.84
CA MET A 140 11.58 -1.42 17.59
C MET A 140 12.90 -0.67 17.34
N PRO A 141 14.04 -1.15 17.85
CA PRO A 141 15.32 -0.50 17.62
C PRO A 141 15.72 -0.55 16.13
N ILE A 142 16.44 0.48 15.69
CA ILE A 142 17.08 0.50 14.37
C ILE A 142 18.20 -0.55 14.38
N GLN A 143 18.25 -1.40 13.35
CA GLN A 143 19.28 -2.43 13.17
C GLN A 143 20.59 -1.84 12.64
#